data_AF-U7FT54-F1
#
_entry.id   AF-U7FT54-F1
#
_cell.length_a   1.000
_cell.length_b   1.000
_cell.length_c   1.000
_cell.angle_alpha   90.00
_cell.angle_beta   90.00
_cell.angle_gamma   90.00
#
_symmetry.space_group_name_H-M   'P 1'
#
loop_
_entity.id
_entity.type
_entity.pdbx_description
1 polymer ?
#
loop_
_entity_poly.entity_id
_entity_poly.type
_entity_poly.pdbx_seq_one_letter_code
_entity_poly.pdbx_strand_id
1 'polypeptide(L)' 'MNFYPFQDIETISPRPMLFITGEDAHSIEFSEDAYRLAAEPKELVIVPGAGHVDLYDRVELIPFDRLEAFFQSNLSR' A
#
# COMPACT_ATOMS: atom_id res chain seq x y z
N MET A 1 12.10 13.72 -17.70
CA MET A 1 12.60 13.36 -16.36
C MET A 1 13.07 11.91 -16.43
N ASN A 2 14.27 11.59 -15.93
CA ASN A 2 14.81 10.23 -15.87
C ASN A 2 14.62 9.64 -14.46
N PHE A 3 13.41 9.71 -13.91
CA PHE A 3 13.11 9.16 -12.60
C PHE A 3 11.94 8.17 -12.74
N TYR A 4 12.20 6.91 -12.42
CA TYR A 4 11.24 5.82 -12.48
C TYR A 4 11.02 5.32 -11.05
N PRO A 5 9.96 5.77 -10.35
CA PRO A 5 9.81 5.57 -8.90
C PRO A 5 9.73 4.10 -8.47
N PHE A 6 9.35 3.20 -9.38
CA PHE A 6 9.22 1.76 -9.11
C PHE A 6 10.34 0.93 -9.74
N GLN A 7 11.41 1.57 -10.23
CA GLN A 7 12.58 0.82 -10.67
C GLN A 7 13.16 0.04 -9.49
N ASP A 8 13.44 -1.25 -9.73
CA ASP A 8 13.98 -2.19 -8.75
C ASP A 8 13.07 -2.46 -7.53
N ILE A 9 11.77 -2.15 -7.60
CA ILE A 9 10.81 -2.37 -6.49
C ILE A 9 10.74 -3.85 -6.07
N GLU A 10 10.99 -4.78 -6.99
CA GLU A 10 11.06 -6.22 -6.73
C GLU A 10 12.19 -6.60 -5.75
N THR A 11 13.23 -5.78 -5.64
CA THR A 11 14.36 -5.99 -4.71
C THR A 11 13.98 -5.76 -3.24
N ILE A 12 12.76 -5.28 -2.97
CA ILE A 12 12.22 -5.22 -1.61
C ILE A 12 12.02 -6.65 -1.06
N SER A 13 11.61 -7.60 -1.90
CA SER A 13 11.51 -9.01 -1.55
C SER A 13 12.84 -9.54 -0.98
N PRO A 14 12.81 -10.42 0.06
CA PRO A 14 11.64 -11.09 0.65
C PRO A 14 10.95 -10.28 1.77
N ARG A 15 11.27 -8.99 1.94
CA ARG A 15 10.57 -8.17 2.94
C ARG A 15 9.13 -7.95 2.47
N PRO A 16 8.14 -8.08 3.36
CA PRO A 16 6.75 -7.94 3.00
C PRO A 16 6.39 -6.50 2.69
N MET A 17 5.45 -6.30 1.76
CA MET A 17 4.93 -5.00 1.36
C MET A 17 3.41 -4.95 1.45
N LEU A 18 2.90 -3.92 2.10
CA LEU A 18 1.47 -3.62 2.19
C LEU A 18 1.19 -2.28 1.51
N PHE A 19 0.35 -2.31 0.47
CA PHE A 19 -0.18 -1.12 -0.19
C PHE A 19 -1.61 -0.87 0.30
N ILE A 20 -1.95 0.39 0.54
CA ILE A 20 -3.30 0.82 0.95
C ILE A 20 -3.68 2.01 0.07
N THR A 21 -4.85 1.91 -0.58
CA THR A 21 -5.40 2.97 -1.42
C THR A 21 -6.93 3.03 -1.26
N GLY A 22 -7.52 4.19 -1.53
CA GLY A 22 -8.98 4.32 -1.61
C GLY A 22 -9.51 3.83 -2.96
N GLU A 23 -10.71 3.26 -2.98
CA GLU A 23 -11.42 2.82 -4.20
C GLU A 23 -11.70 3.98 -5.16
N ASP A 24 -12.10 5.13 -4.62
CA ASP A 24 -12.44 6.34 -5.39
C ASP A 24 -11.26 7.33 -5.48
N ALA A 25 -10.07 6.89 -5.07
CA ALA A 25 -8.88 7.72 -5.16
C ALA A 25 -8.44 7.88 -6.63
N HIS A 26 -8.35 9.12 -7.11
CA HIS A 26 -7.76 9.42 -8.43
C HIS A 26 -6.31 8.91 -8.58
N SER A 27 -5.66 8.59 -7.48
CA SER A 27 -4.28 8.08 -7.39
C SER A 27 -4.20 6.56 -7.22
N ILE A 28 -5.33 5.82 -7.32
CA ILE A 28 -5.38 4.36 -7.17
C ILE A 28 -4.40 3.64 -8.10
N GLU A 29 -4.27 4.12 -9.34
CA GLU A 29 -3.39 3.55 -10.37
C GLU A 29 -1.93 3.41 -9.92
N PHE A 30 -1.44 4.33 -9.07
CA PHE A 30 -0.07 4.26 -8.57
C PHE A 30 0.15 3.07 -7.62
N SER A 31 -0.84 2.75 -6.79
CA SER A 31 -0.76 1.60 -5.89
C SER A 31 -0.92 0.28 -6.64
N GLU A 32 -1.82 0.24 -7.64
CA GLU A 32 -2.00 -0.95 -8.49
C GLU A 32 -0.75 -1.24 -9.32
N ASP A 33 -0.12 -0.22 -9.91
CA ASP A 33 1.12 -0.39 -10.67
C ASP A 33 2.29 -0.82 -9.79
N ALA A 34 2.45 -0.19 -8.61
CA ALA A 34 3.48 -0.60 -7.67
C ALA A 34 3.26 -2.04 -7.19
N TYR A 35 2.02 -2.41 -6.87
CA TYR A 35 1.67 -3.78 -6.49
C TYR A 35 1.94 -4.77 -7.62
N ARG A 36 1.61 -4.45 -8.86
CA ARG A 36 1.88 -5.30 -10.03
C ARG A 36 3.36 -5.54 -10.23
N LEU A 37 4.20 -4.52 -10.03
CA LEU A 37 5.66 -4.58 -10.21
C LEU A 37 6.40 -5.24 -9.03
N ALA A 38 5.89 -5.11 -7.81
CA ALA A 38 6.51 -5.69 -6.62
C ALA A 38 6.59 -7.23 -6.69
N ALA A 39 7.61 -7.82 -6.06
CA ALA A 39 7.70 -9.25 -5.82
C ALA A 39 6.99 -9.65 -4.51
N GLU A 40 6.67 -10.93 -4.37
CA GLU A 40 6.08 -11.47 -3.13
C GLU A 40 7.09 -11.45 -1.96
N PRO A 41 6.63 -11.41 -0.68
CA PRO A 41 5.24 -11.31 -0.24
C PRO A 41 4.67 -9.89 -0.33
N LYS A 42 3.51 -9.72 -0.94
CA LYS A 42 2.84 -8.41 -1.12
C LYS A 42 1.33 -8.48 -0.93
N GLU A 43 0.75 -7.36 -0.50
CA GLU A 43 -0.68 -7.22 -0.25
C GLU A 43 -1.17 -5.86 -0.77
N LEU A 44 -2.39 -5.83 -1.32
CA LEU A 44 -3.09 -4.60 -1.71
C LEU A 44 -4.43 -4.52 -0.99
N VAL A 45 -4.64 -3.44 -0.25
CA VAL A 45 -5.90 -3.12 0.42
C VAL A 45 -6.54 -1.93 -0.29
N ILE A 46 -7.72 -2.17 -0.84
CA ILE A 46 -8.57 -1.13 -1.44
C ILE A 46 -9.66 -0.80 -0.42
N VAL A 47 -9.68 0.44 0.06
CA VAL A 47 -10.67 0.94 1.04
C VAL A 47 -11.92 1.41 0.29
N PRO A 48 -13.07 0.72 0.43
CA PRO A 48 -14.27 1.04 -0.34
C PRO A 48 -14.77 2.46 -0.08
N GLY A 49 -15.17 3.16 -1.14
CA GLY A 49 -15.70 4.53 -1.10
C GLY A 49 -14.74 5.62 -0.61
N ALA A 50 -13.47 5.31 -0.32
CA ALA A 50 -12.50 6.29 0.14
C ALA A 50 -11.82 7.00 -1.04
N GLY A 51 -11.74 8.33 -0.97
CA GLY A 51 -10.91 9.14 -1.86
C GLY A 51 -9.44 9.22 -1.42
N HIS A 52 -8.60 9.91 -2.20
CA HIS A 52 -7.16 10.06 -1.90
C HIS A 52 -6.90 10.74 -0.54
N VAL A 53 -7.59 11.85 -0.27
CA VAL A 53 -7.40 12.64 0.96
C VAL A 53 -8.14 12.05 2.15
N ASP A 54 -9.12 11.17 1.92
CA ASP A 54 -9.91 10.58 3.00
C ASP A 54 -9.03 9.73 3.94
N LEU A 55 -8.00 9.08 3.39
CA LEU A 55 -7.04 8.31 4.18
C LEU A 55 -5.99 9.17 4.91
N TYR A 56 -6.10 10.52 4.87
CA TYR A 56 -5.19 11.41 5.60
C TYR A 56 -5.68 11.67 7.02
N ASP A 57 -6.99 11.83 7.21
CA ASP A 57 -7.57 12.30 8.47
C ASP A 57 -8.89 11.64 8.90
N ARG A 58 -9.59 10.93 8.00
CA ARG A 58 -10.82 10.19 8.34
C ARG A 58 -10.47 8.86 8.98
N VAL A 59 -10.26 8.90 10.30
CA VAL A 59 -9.81 7.75 11.11
C VAL A 59 -10.74 6.52 11.00
N GLU A 60 -12.00 6.73 10.66
CA GLU A 60 -12.97 5.66 10.40
C GLU A 60 -12.77 4.94 9.05
N LEU A 61 -12.04 5.53 8.12
CA LEU A 61 -11.69 4.95 6.83
C LEU A 61 -10.25 4.39 6.79
N ILE A 62 -9.34 4.93 7.61
CA ILE A 62 -7.96 4.45 7.67
C ILE A 62 -7.94 3.04 8.29
N PRO A 63 -7.40 2.01 7.60
CA PRO A 63 -7.40 0.64 8.09
C PRO A 63 -6.27 0.40 9.11
N PHE A 64 -6.33 1.07 10.27
CA PHE A 64 -5.33 0.98 11.33
C PHE A 64 -5.12 -0.46 11.82
N ASP A 65 -6.19 -1.25 11.97
CA ASP A 65 -6.10 -2.66 12.38
C ASP A 65 -5.24 -3.49 11.41
N ARG A 66 -5.30 -3.19 10.11
CA ARG A 66 -4.48 -3.88 9.10
C ARG A 66 -3.03 -3.46 9.18
N LEU A 67 -2.75 -2.17 9.38
CA LEU A 67 -1.39 -1.67 9.62
C LEU A 67 -0.79 -2.29 10.88
N GLU A 68 -1.54 -2.32 11.97
CA GLU A 68 -1.12 -2.92 13.23
C GLU A 68 -0.78 -4.40 13.06
N ALA A 69 -1.71 -5.19 12.50
CA ALA A 69 -1.50 -6.62 12.28
C ALA A 69 -0.28 -6.89 11.37
N PHE A 70 -0.12 -6.11 10.31
CA PHE A 70 1.03 -6.22 9.40
C PHE A 70 2.35 -5.96 10.12
N PHE A 71 2.46 -4.89 10.90
CA PHE A 71 3.71 -4.58 11.60
C PHE A 71 3.97 -5.53 12.77
N GLN A 72 2.95 -5.94 13.54
CA GLN A 72 3.13 -6.93 14.61
C GLN A 72 3.67 -8.26 14.08
N SER A 73 3.17 -8.71 12.93
CA SER A 73 3.59 -9.97 12.31
C SER A 73 5.01 -9.92 11.72
N ASN A 74 5.46 -8.74 11.27
CA ASN A 74 6.69 -8.61 10.48
C ASN A 74 7.83 -7.85 11.19
N LEU A 75 7.57 -7.23 12.34
CA LEU A 75 8.57 -6.53 13.16
C LEU A 75 8.68 -7.07 14.59
N SER A 76 7.96 -8.14 14.93
CA SER A 76 8.17 -8.84 16.21
C SER A 76 9.59 -9.40 16.27
N ARG A 77 10.27 -9.17 17.40
CA ARG A 77 11.62 -9.68 17.67
C ARG A 77 11.58 -11.14 18.11
#